data_AF-A0A6C0F3B3-F1
#
_entry.id   AF-A0A6C0F3B3-F1
#
_cell.length_a   1.000
_cell.length_b   1.000
_cell.length_c   1.000
_cell.angle_alpha   90.00
_cell.angle_beta   90.00
_cell.angle_gamma   90.00
#
_symmetry.space_group_name_H-M   'P 1'
#
loop_
_entity.id
_entity.type
_entity.pdbx_description
1 polymer ?
#
loop_
_entity_poly.entity_id
_entity_poly.type
_entity_poly.pdbx_seq_one_letter_code
_entity_poly.pdbx_strand_id
1 'polypeptide(L)'
;MDYIVPVIVTVVVLFACYLIFRTWTTNYVIVDTIKDGKTNDIYQNKLPVSVNRPAGIEFSYTGWLRIDDFAYRIGLQKVIFVKGSADLNTACPALVIDANTNTLLVKIDTYGAQETIPIVSVPARKWLHIAISVGQESVDVYVDGILYAHHILTQLPKQNSSSVLTSPDGGFAGRIVRLEYHPQALTVGDVLSKASEQPPTGDEKDQSFPQYFDMSWFTLRD
;
A
#
# COMPACT_ATOMS: atom_id res chain seq x y z
N MET A 1 -17.91 3.17 -51.72
CA MET A 1 -18.60 2.81 -50.45
C MET A 1 -17.93 1.63 -49.76
N ASP A 2 -17.20 0.77 -50.49
CA ASP A 2 -16.65 -0.49 -49.96
C ASP A 2 -15.50 -0.36 -48.94
N TYR A 3 -14.88 0.81 -48.84
CA TYR A 3 -13.80 1.07 -47.87
C TYR A 3 -14.30 1.61 -46.52
N ILE A 4 -15.58 2.00 -46.41
CA ILE A 4 -16.11 2.63 -45.19
C ILE A 4 -16.25 1.58 -44.07
N VAL A 5 -16.79 0.40 -44.41
CA VAL A 5 -16.98 -0.71 -43.46
C VAL A 5 -15.65 -1.20 -42.86
N PRO A 6 -14.60 -1.53 -43.64
CA PRO A 6 -13.34 -2.00 -43.05
C PRO A 6 -12.66 -0.93 -42.19
N VAL A 7 -12.73 0.35 -42.57
CA VAL A 7 -12.16 1.45 -41.77
C VAL A 7 -12.85 1.57 -40.41
N ILE A 8 -14.19 1.49 -40.36
CA ILE A 8 -14.93 1.52 -39.09
C ILE A 8 -14.55 0.34 -38.21
N VAL A 9 -14.48 -0.87 -38.78
CA VAL A 9 -14.09 -2.07 -38.03
C VAL A 9 -12.68 -1.94 -37.47
N THR A 10 -11.72 -1.44 -38.25
CA THR A 10 -10.34 -1.20 -37.76
C THR A 10 -10.31 -0.20 -36.62
N VAL A 11 -11.05 0.92 -36.69
CA VAL A 11 -11.10 1.91 -35.61
C VAL A 11 -11.72 1.32 -34.34
N VAL A 12 -12.79 0.54 -34.46
CA VAL A 12 -13.42 -0.14 -33.31
C VAL A 12 -12.48 -1.15 -32.67
N VAL A 13 -11.73 -1.92 -33.47
CA VAL A 13 -10.74 -2.88 -32.95
C VAL A 13 -9.58 -2.14 -32.27
N LEU A 14 -9.06 -1.06 -32.86
CA LEU A 14 -8.00 -0.26 -32.23
C LEU A 14 -8.49 0.40 -30.94
N PHE A 15 -9.73 0.89 -30.91
CA PHE A 15 -10.33 1.45 -29.70
C PHE A 15 -10.55 0.39 -28.62
N ALA A 16 -11.06 -0.80 -28.97
CA ALA A 16 -11.19 -1.92 -28.05
C ALA A 16 -9.83 -2.38 -27.51
N CYS A 17 -8.82 -2.51 -28.37
CA CYS A 17 -7.44 -2.79 -27.97
C CYS A 17 -6.91 -1.70 -27.03
N TYR A 18 -7.12 -0.42 -27.34
CA TYR A 18 -6.70 0.69 -26.49
C TYR A 18 -7.36 0.63 -25.11
N LEU A 19 -8.67 0.35 -25.04
CA LEU A 19 -9.38 0.18 -23.78
C LEU A 19 -8.85 -1.02 -22.99
N ILE A 20 -8.61 -2.15 -23.67
CA ILE A 20 -8.03 -3.35 -23.06
C ILE A 20 -6.66 -2.99 -22.50
N PHE A 21 -5.70 -2.55 -23.33
CA PHE A 21 -4.34 -2.19 -22.91
C PHE A 21 -4.30 -1.14 -21.80
N ARG A 22 -5.23 -0.18 -21.77
CA ARG A 22 -5.33 0.82 -20.69
C ARG A 22 -5.65 0.20 -19.32
N THR A 23 -6.34 -0.93 -19.28
CA THR A 23 -6.78 -1.57 -18.03
C THR A 23 -5.80 -2.62 -17.47
N TRP A 24 -4.74 -2.98 -18.20
CA TRP A 24 -3.73 -3.92 -17.69
C TRP A 24 -2.78 -3.22 -16.72
N THR A 25 -3.16 -3.17 -15.44
CA THR A 25 -2.23 -2.92 -14.34
C THR A 25 -1.68 -4.26 -13.86
N THR A 26 -0.37 -4.48 -14.01
CA THR A 26 0.29 -5.68 -13.48
C THR A 26 0.49 -5.56 -11.98
N ASN A 27 -0.49 -6.07 -11.21
CA ASN A 27 -0.44 -6.07 -9.76
C ASN A 27 0.23 -7.36 -9.25
N TYR A 28 1.13 -7.24 -8.29
CA TYR A 28 1.84 -8.37 -7.69
C TYR A 28 1.34 -8.60 -6.27
N VAL A 29 0.61 -9.67 -6.05
CA VAL A 29 0.11 -10.03 -4.71
C VAL A 29 1.26 -10.66 -3.91
N ILE A 30 1.59 -10.04 -2.78
CA ILE A 30 2.61 -10.46 -1.81
C ILE A 30 1.96 -11.31 -0.73
N VAL A 31 0.85 -10.83 -0.16
CA VAL A 31 0.02 -11.55 0.82
C VAL A 31 -1.40 -11.59 0.31
N ASP A 32 -1.88 -12.76 -0.11
CA ASP A 32 -3.23 -12.92 -0.66
C ASP A 32 -4.27 -13.13 0.45
N THR A 33 -4.04 -14.12 1.32
CA THR A 33 -4.92 -14.49 2.42
C THR A 33 -4.57 -13.78 3.73
N ILE A 34 -5.51 -13.77 4.68
CA ILE A 34 -5.28 -13.21 6.00
C ILE A 34 -4.14 -13.95 6.70
N LYS A 35 -3.10 -13.22 7.09
CA LYS A 35 -1.98 -13.72 7.87
C LYS A 35 -1.92 -13.05 9.23
N ASP A 36 -1.54 -13.82 10.24
CA ASP A 36 -1.23 -13.32 11.57
C ASP A 36 0.03 -12.45 11.50
N GLY A 37 -0.03 -11.26 12.08
CA GLY A 37 1.07 -10.30 12.21
C GLY A 37 2.25 -10.82 13.02
N LYS A 38 2.15 -11.97 13.67
CA LYS A 38 3.26 -12.64 14.38
C LYS A 38 3.98 -13.69 13.52
N THR A 39 3.39 -14.11 12.40
CA THR A 39 3.98 -15.10 11.50
C THR A 39 4.89 -14.42 10.50
N ASN A 40 6.20 -14.69 10.61
CA ASN A 40 7.19 -14.21 9.65
C ASN A 40 6.99 -14.89 8.29
N ASP A 41 7.01 -14.10 7.23
CA ASP A 41 6.92 -14.59 5.86
C ASP A 41 7.83 -13.80 4.90
N ILE A 42 8.38 -14.49 3.91
CA ILE A 42 9.34 -13.94 2.95
C ILE A 42 8.83 -14.17 1.54
N TYR A 43 8.52 -13.07 0.86
CA TYR A 43 8.17 -13.09 -0.55
C TYR A 43 9.43 -13.17 -1.41
N GLN A 44 9.71 -14.36 -1.95
CA GLN A 44 10.92 -14.67 -2.70
C GLN A 44 10.86 -14.24 -4.18
N ASN A 45 9.67 -13.99 -4.72
CA ASN A 45 9.55 -13.64 -6.13
C ASN A 45 10.14 -12.25 -6.40
N LYS A 46 10.88 -12.15 -7.50
CA LYS A 46 11.47 -10.88 -7.93
C LYS A 46 10.37 -9.93 -8.36
N LEU A 47 10.16 -8.87 -7.59
CA LEU A 47 9.33 -7.75 -7.99
C LEU A 47 10.02 -6.99 -9.12
N PRO A 48 9.28 -6.58 -10.18
CA PRO A 48 9.87 -5.75 -11.22
C PRO A 48 10.27 -4.39 -10.65
N VAL A 49 11.34 -3.83 -11.22
CA VAL A 49 11.74 -2.43 -11.00
C VAL A 49 10.60 -1.53 -11.50
N SER A 50 10.47 -0.32 -10.93
CA SER A 50 9.43 0.64 -11.33
C SER A 50 9.36 0.78 -12.85
N VAL A 51 8.15 0.81 -13.40
CA VAL A 51 7.96 1.13 -14.81
C VAL A 51 8.18 2.63 -14.94
N ASN A 52 9.42 3.02 -15.24
CA ASN A 52 9.82 4.42 -15.38
C ASN A 52 8.92 5.12 -16.40
N ARG A 53 7.90 5.83 -15.90
CA ARG A 53 7.15 6.82 -16.67
C ARG A 53 8.05 8.04 -16.88
N PRO A 54 7.67 9.03 -17.70
CA PRO A 54 8.48 10.22 -17.94
C PRO A 54 8.92 10.94 -16.65
N ALA A 55 8.20 10.74 -15.53
CA ALA A 55 8.48 11.31 -14.23
C ALA A 55 9.49 10.53 -13.35
N GLY A 56 10.01 9.38 -13.82
CA GLY A 56 11.07 8.63 -13.14
C GLY A 56 10.58 7.44 -12.32
N ILE A 57 11.17 7.25 -11.12
CA ILE A 57 10.86 6.12 -10.23
C ILE A 57 9.44 6.28 -9.68
N GLU A 58 8.59 5.30 -9.96
CA GLU A 58 7.19 5.25 -9.52
C GLU A 58 6.80 3.84 -9.12
N PHE A 59 6.39 3.64 -7.87
CA PHE A 59 5.86 2.35 -7.40
C PHE A 59 4.96 2.54 -6.18
N SER A 60 4.06 1.60 -5.94
CA SER A 60 3.14 1.67 -4.80
C SER A 60 2.98 0.33 -4.09
N TYR A 61 2.63 0.40 -2.82
CA TYR A 61 2.22 -0.75 -2.01
C TYR A 61 0.82 -0.49 -1.47
N THR A 62 -0.06 -1.48 -1.54
CA THR A 62 -1.39 -1.41 -0.93
C THR A 62 -1.62 -2.62 -0.07
N GLY A 63 -2.38 -2.47 1.02
CA GLY A 63 -2.74 -3.61 1.84
C GLY A 63 -3.73 -3.26 2.92
N TRP A 64 -4.40 -4.29 3.41
CA TRP A 64 -5.29 -4.19 4.55
C TRP A 64 -4.57 -4.63 5.82
N LEU A 65 -4.70 -3.83 6.85
CA LEU A 65 -4.05 -3.99 8.13
C LEU A 65 -5.08 -3.89 9.26
N ARG A 66 -5.00 -4.80 10.22
CA ARG A 66 -5.73 -4.73 11.48
C ARG A 66 -4.73 -4.88 12.62
N ILE A 67 -4.66 -3.90 13.52
CA ILE A 67 -3.77 -3.94 14.68
C ILE A 67 -4.62 -4.23 15.91
N ASP A 68 -4.43 -5.36 16.57
CA ASP A 68 -5.28 -5.74 17.72
C ASP A 68 -4.75 -5.17 19.03
N ASP A 69 -3.42 -5.04 19.17
CA ASP A 69 -2.77 -4.52 20.37
C ASP A 69 -1.44 -3.81 20.06
N PHE A 70 -1.36 -2.53 20.39
CA PHE A 70 -0.12 -1.74 20.29
C PHE A 70 0.86 -2.02 21.44
N ALA A 71 0.38 -2.52 22.58
CA ALA A 71 1.21 -2.87 23.74
C ALA A 71 1.99 -4.19 23.55
N TYR A 72 1.75 -4.92 22.46
CA TYR A 72 2.55 -6.11 22.16
C TYR A 72 4.03 -5.71 21.98
N ARG A 73 4.95 -6.27 22.78
CA ARG A 73 6.41 -5.97 22.72
C ARG A 73 6.74 -4.48 22.87
N ILE A 74 6.21 -3.83 23.93
CA ILE A 74 6.52 -2.43 24.26
C ILE A 74 8.04 -2.18 24.23
N GLY A 75 8.45 -1.03 23.72
CA GLY A 75 9.85 -0.62 23.66
C GLY A 75 10.59 -1.09 22.40
N LEU A 76 9.96 -1.93 21.57
CA LEU A 76 10.50 -2.39 20.29
C LEU A 76 9.59 -2.01 19.12
N GLN A 77 10.19 -1.50 18.05
CA GLN A 77 9.49 -1.27 16.78
C GLN A 77 9.02 -2.60 16.18
N LYS A 78 7.81 -2.61 15.63
CA LYS A 78 7.18 -3.84 15.11
C LYS A 78 6.99 -3.70 13.62
N VAL A 79 7.77 -4.43 12.85
CA VAL A 79 7.71 -4.36 11.39
C VAL A 79 6.48 -5.12 10.91
N ILE A 80 5.61 -4.45 10.16
CA ILE A 80 4.47 -5.07 9.50
C ILE A 80 4.94 -5.68 8.17
N PHE A 81 5.60 -4.87 7.35
CA PHE A 81 6.32 -5.35 6.19
C PHE A 81 7.50 -4.44 5.86
N VAL A 82 8.51 -4.98 5.19
CA VAL A 82 9.67 -4.25 4.68
C VAL A 82 10.12 -4.83 3.35
N LYS A 83 10.27 -3.96 2.34
CA LYS A 83 11.05 -4.27 1.14
C LYS A 83 12.51 -3.95 1.46
N GLY A 84 13.28 -4.95 1.88
CA GLY A 84 14.62 -4.73 2.42
C GLY A 84 15.05 -5.73 3.50
N SER A 85 15.74 -5.24 4.52
CA SER A 85 16.27 -6.04 5.64
C SER A 85 15.37 -5.98 6.86
N ALA A 86 15.33 -7.06 7.65
CA ALA A 86 14.57 -7.12 8.92
C ALA A 86 14.99 -6.03 9.91
N ASP A 87 16.29 -5.72 10.00
CA ASP A 87 16.85 -4.69 10.89
C ASP A 87 16.49 -3.24 10.48
N LEU A 88 15.74 -3.04 9.41
CA LEU A 88 15.38 -1.72 8.85
C LEU A 88 16.58 -0.86 8.38
N ASN A 89 17.80 -1.42 8.32
CA ASN A 89 18.97 -0.77 7.72
C ASN A 89 18.83 -0.55 6.21
N THR A 90 18.01 -1.38 5.56
CA THR A 90 17.58 -1.20 4.18
C THR A 90 16.06 -1.30 4.13
N ALA A 91 15.38 -0.24 3.71
CA ALA A 91 13.92 -0.14 3.68
C ALA A 91 13.47 0.80 2.56
N CYS A 92 12.82 0.28 1.50
CA CYS A 92 12.25 1.12 0.45
C CYS A 92 11.03 0.44 -0.17
N PRO A 93 9.83 0.52 0.45
CA PRO A 93 9.52 1.11 1.75
C PRO A 93 9.46 0.06 2.87
N ALA A 94 9.34 0.52 4.12
CA ALA A 94 8.91 -0.28 5.27
C ALA A 94 7.71 0.36 5.97
N LEU A 95 6.78 -0.47 6.43
CA LEU A 95 5.69 -0.08 7.31
C LEU A 95 5.90 -0.71 8.68
N VAL A 96 5.98 0.14 9.70
CA VAL A 96 6.40 -0.24 11.05
C VAL A 96 5.49 0.39 12.08
N ILE A 97 5.14 -0.32 13.15
CA ILE A 97 4.48 0.27 14.32
C ILE A 97 5.56 0.83 15.24
N ASP A 98 5.36 2.05 15.72
CA ASP A 98 6.22 2.66 16.71
C ASP A 98 6.36 1.81 17.98
N ALA A 99 7.47 2.00 18.69
CA ALA A 99 7.81 1.20 19.86
C ALA A 99 6.86 1.41 21.05
N ASN A 100 6.35 2.63 21.21
CA ASN A 100 5.62 3.05 22.41
C ASN A 100 4.31 3.77 22.12
N THR A 101 4.08 4.20 20.89
CA THR A 101 2.89 4.97 20.51
C THR A 101 2.03 4.24 19.49
N ASN A 102 0.76 4.66 19.39
CA ASN A 102 -0.19 4.14 18.37
C ASN A 102 0.05 4.82 17.02
N THR A 103 1.31 4.84 16.58
CA THR A 103 1.77 5.53 15.37
C THR A 103 2.33 4.48 14.41
N LEU A 104 1.92 4.55 13.16
CA LEU A 104 2.58 3.83 12.08
C LEU A 104 3.67 4.70 11.48
N LEU A 105 4.79 4.10 11.13
CA LEU A 105 5.96 4.75 10.56
C LEU A 105 6.20 4.14 9.19
N VAL A 106 6.12 4.98 8.16
CA VAL A 106 6.59 4.63 6.82
C VAL A 106 8.05 5.06 6.72
N LYS A 107 8.96 4.11 6.56
CA LYS A 107 10.39 4.36 6.43
C LYS A 107 10.84 4.13 4.99
N ILE A 108 11.55 5.09 4.42
CA ILE A 108 12.04 5.04 3.06
C ILE A 108 13.49 5.51 3.03
N ASP A 109 14.36 4.65 2.52
CA ASP A 109 15.73 5.01 2.23
C ASP A 109 15.78 5.86 0.96
N THR A 110 16.48 6.97 1.06
CA THR A 110 16.91 7.76 -0.10
C THR A 110 18.41 7.58 -0.33
N TYR A 111 18.94 8.16 -1.41
CA TYR A 111 20.39 8.21 -1.61
C TYR A 111 21.12 9.07 -0.57
N GLY A 112 20.42 9.91 0.19
CA GLY A 112 20.99 10.71 1.27
C GLY A 112 20.84 10.04 2.65
N ALA A 113 19.60 9.94 3.13
CA ALA A 113 19.26 9.42 4.45
C ALA A 113 17.96 8.60 4.43
N GLN A 114 17.72 7.86 5.51
CA GLN A 114 16.43 7.21 5.73
C GLN A 114 15.43 8.25 6.25
N GLU A 115 14.35 8.45 5.51
CA GLU A 115 13.26 9.35 5.86
C GLU A 115 12.13 8.55 6.53
N THR A 116 11.49 9.14 7.54
CA THR A 116 10.40 8.50 8.30
C THR A 116 9.17 9.39 8.31
N ILE A 117 8.04 8.86 7.85
CA ILE A 117 6.76 9.55 7.76
C ILE A 117 5.82 8.95 8.81
N PRO A 118 5.45 9.69 9.87
CA PRO A 118 4.57 9.19 10.91
C PRO A 118 3.09 9.35 10.53
N ILE A 119 2.31 8.29 10.77
CA ILE A 119 0.86 8.24 10.71
C ILE A 119 0.37 8.08 12.15
N VAL A 120 -0.03 9.18 12.77
CA VAL A 120 -0.39 9.22 14.19
C VAL A 120 -1.82 8.77 14.43
N SER A 121 -2.06 8.23 15.64
CA SER A 121 -3.39 7.92 16.16
C SER A 121 -4.17 6.88 15.36
N VAL A 122 -3.48 5.82 14.93
CA VAL A 122 -4.11 4.72 14.19
C VAL A 122 -5.00 3.89 15.14
N PRO A 123 -6.25 3.57 14.76
CA PRO A 123 -7.17 2.88 15.65
C PRO A 123 -6.81 1.40 15.82
N ALA A 124 -6.97 0.89 17.05
CA ALA A 124 -6.87 -0.54 17.34
C ALA A 124 -8.15 -1.28 16.96
N ARG A 125 -8.02 -2.58 16.65
CA ARG A 125 -9.08 -3.56 16.36
C ARG A 125 -9.99 -3.17 15.18
N LYS A 126 -9.48 -2.34 14.28
CA LYS A 126 -10.17 -1.89 13.08
C LYS A 126 -9.35 -2.29 11.86
N TRP A 127 -10.05 -2.73 10.82
CA TRP A 127 -9.44 -2.91 9.50
C TRP A 127 -9.23 -1.54 8.87
N LEU A 128 -8.02 -1.32 8.38
CA LEU A 128 -7.54 -0.10 7.75
C LEU A 128 -6.92 -0.47 6.41
N HIS A 129 -7.27 0.27 5.37
CA HIS A 129 -6.57 0.16 4.09
C HIS A 129 -5.42 1.16 4.07
N ILE A 130 -4.20 0.68 3.83
CA ILE A 130 -3.01 1.52 3.68
C ILE A 130 -2.54 1.44 2.24
N ALA A 131 -2.29 2.61 1.63
CA ALA A 131 -1.55 2.70 0.38
C ALA A 131 -0.35 3.64 0.54
N ILE A 132 0.81 3.21 0.07
CA ILE A 132 2.04 3.99 0.04
C ILE A 132 2.41 4.11 -1.44
N SER A 133 2.27 5.30 -2.01
CA SER A 133 2.69 5.63 -3.37
C SER A 133 4.00 6.40 -3.30
N VAL A 134 5.04 5.85 -3.91
CA VAL A 134 6.38 6.44 -3.95
C VAL A 134 6.62 6.94 -5.37
N GLY A 135 6.77 8.25 -5.50
CA GLY A 135 7.25 8.92 -6.71
C GLY A 135 8.73 9.28 -6.60
N GLN A 136 9.24 9.96 -7.63
CA GLN A 136 10.64 10.35 -7.69
C GLN A 136 11.06 11.35 -6.60
N GLU A 137 10.17 12.30 -6.28
CA GLU A 137 10.45 13.43 -5.38
C GLU A 137 9.55 13.45 -4.15
N SER A 138 8.55 12.58 -4.09
CA SER A 138 7.58 12.58 -2.98
C SER A 138 7.01 11.20 -2.70
N VAL A 139 6.47 11.05 -1.51
CA VAL A 139 5.78 9.87 -1.01
C VAL A 139 4.42 10.29 -0.52
N ASP A 140 3.39 9.67 -1.09
CA ASP A 140 2.02 9.83 -0.66
C ASP A 140 1.58 8.61 0.15
N VAL A 141 1.05 8.87 1.33
CA VAL A 141 0.49 7.85 2.21
C VAL A 141 -1.00 8.07 2.31
N TYR A 142 -1.77 7.04 1.97
CA TYR A 142 -3.22 7.03 2.04
C TYR A 142 -3.70 6.06 3.12
N VAL A 143 -4.74 6.48 3.85
CA VAL A 143 -5.43 5.66 4.85
C VAL A 143 -6.91 5.64 4.46
N ASP A 144 -7.49 4.44 4.31
CA ASP A 144 -8.87 4.21 3.90
C ASP A 144 -9.27 4.93 2.59
N GLY A 145 -8.32 5.07 1.67
CA GLY A 145 -8.54 5.74 0.39
C GLY A 145 -8.34 7.26 0.40
N ILE A 146 -8.09 7.86 1.56
CA ILE A 146 -7.91 9.30 1.74
C ILE A 146 -6.41 9.61 1.89
N LEU A 147 -5.93 10.66 1.22
CA LEU A 147 -4.55 11.13 1.38
C LEU A 147 -4.34 11.61 2.82
N TYR A 148 -3.46 10.92 3.55
CA TYR A 148 -3.12 11.24 4.93
C TYR A 148 -1.90 12.15 5.01
N ALA A 149 -0.85 11.82 4.25
CA ALA A 149 0.38 12.59 4.22
C ALA A 149 0.96 12.64 2.80
N HIS A 150 1.41 13.84 2.40
CA HIS A 150 2.26 14.06 1.24
C HIS A 150 3.62 14.52 1.77
N HIS A 151 4.66 13.72 1.53
CA HIS A 151 6.00 13.98 2.04
C HIS A 151 6.97 14.17 0.88
N ILE A 152 7.63 15.34 0.83
CA ILE A 152 8.64 15.65 -0.19
C ILE A 152 9.97 15.04 0.26
N LEU A 153 10.54 14.18 -0.58
CA LEU A 153 11.82 13.55 -0.32
C LEU A 153 12.97 14.54 -0.55
N THR A 154 13.97 14.47 0.33
CA THR A 154 15.17 15.31 0.20
C THR A 154 16.07 14.83 -0.94
N GLN A 155 16.07 13.53 -1.19
CA GLN A 155 16.84 12.86 -2.24
C GLN A 155 16.01 11.75 -2.88
N LEU A 156 16.44 11.27 -4.05
CA LEU A 156 15.74 10.19 -4.75
C LEU A 156 15.58 8.94 -3.87
N PRO A 157 14.43 8.26 -3.93
CA PRO A 157 14.22 7.01 -3.20
C PRO A 157 15.16 5.92 -3.72
N LYS A 158 15.79 5.21 -2.79
CA LYS A 158 16.79 4.16 -3.08
C LYS A 158 16.12 2.80 -3.14
N GLN A 159 15.60 2.46 -4.31
CA GLN A 159 14.97 1.16 -4.55
C GLN A 159 15.99 0.02 -4.37
N ASN A 160 15.59 -1.05 -3.69
CA ASN A 160 16.45 -2.21 -3.41
C ASN A 160 15.95 -3.49 -4.10
N SER A 161 16.85 -4.44 -4.33
CA SER A 161 16.56 -5.74 -4.95
C SER A 161 16.23 -6.86 -3.95
N SER A 162 16.20 -6.54 -2.65
CA SER A 162 15.93 -7.50 -1.56
C SER A 162 14.50 -8.03 -1.60
N SER A 163 14.23 -9.15 -0.94
CA SER A 163 12.87 -9.71 -0.82
C SER A 163 11.94 -8.79 0.00
N VAL A 164 10.62 -8.99 -0.12
CA VAL A 164 9.68 -8.38 0.82
C VAL A 164 9.53 -9.32 2.01
N LEU A 165 9.81 -8.79 3.20
CA LEU A 165 9.62 -9.49 4.47
C LEU A 165 8.32 -8.99 5.09
N THR A 166 7.53 -9.90 5.63
CA THR A 166 6.28 -9.62 6.34
C THR A 166 6.44 -10.10 7.76
N SER A 167 6.15 -9.23 8.73
CA SER A 167 6.23 -9.56 10.16
C SER A 167 7.56 -10.18 10.64
N PRO A 168 8.74 -9.66 10.21
CA PRO A 168 10.01 -10.21 10.68
C PRO A 168 10.20 -10.02 12.19
N ASP A 169 11.09 -10.83 12.78
CA ASP A 169 11.48 -10.78 14.19
C ASP A 169 10.34 -10.87 15.20
N GLY A 170 9.22 -11.51 14.84
CA GLY A 170 8.02 -11.66 15.67
C GLY A 170 6.95 -10.58 15.43
N GLY A 171 7.17 -9.67 14.49
CA GLY A 171 6.16 -8.77 13.92
C GLY A 171 5.32 -8.01 14.94
N PHE A 172 4.00 -7.98 14.72
CA PHE A 172 3.01 -7.21 15.48
C PHE A 172 1.80 -8.05 15.90
N ALA A 173 1.05 -7.60 16.91
CA ALA A 173 -0.21 -8.21 17.27
C ALA A 173 -1.34 -7.67 16.37
N GLY A 174 -1.72 -8.45 15.36
CA GLY A 174 -2.76 -8.07 14.42
C GLY A 174 -2.77 -8.99 13.20
N ARG A 175 -3.31 -8.49 12.09
CA ARG A 175 -3.47 -9.23 10.83
C ARG A 175 -3.17 -8.34 9.64
N ILE A 176 -2.63 -8.96 8.60
CA ILE A 176 -2.38 -8.33 7.29
C ILE A 176 -3.00 -9.18 6.19
N VAL A 177 -3.57 -8.53 5.17
CA VAL A 177 -4.17 -9.22 4.02
C VAL A 177 -4.11 -8.34 2.77
N ARG A 178 -4.11 -8.98 1.59
CA ARG A 178 -4.07 -8.34 0.28
C ARG A 178 -2.93 -7.30 0.18
N LEU A 179 -1.75 -7.66 0.67
CA LEU A 179 -0.55 -6.84 0.46
C LEU A 179 -0.14 -7.00 -1.00
N GLU A 180 -0.20 -5.91 -1.76
CA GLU A 180 0.08 -5.87 -3.19
C GLU A 180 1.16 -4.84 -3.50
N TYR A 181 1.99 -5.16 -4.47
CA TYR A 181 2.93 -4.25 -5.09
C TYR A 181 2.47 -3.85 -6.48
N HIS A 182 2.58 -2.56 -6.77
CA HIS A 182 2.25 -1.94 -8.04
C HIS A 182 3.52 -1.29 -8.59
N PRO A 183 3.97 -1.62 -9.79
CA PRO A 183 5.20 -1.06 -10.36
C PRO A 183 4.99 0.36 -10.94
N GLN A 184 3.97 1.07 -10.48
CA GLN A 184 3.60 2.43 -10.84
C GLN A 184 3.04 3.17 -9.62
N ALA A 185 3.04 4.49 -9.67
CA ALA A 185 2.34 5.33 -8.72
C ALA A 185 0.82 5.15 -8.92
N LEU A 186 0.10 4.81 -7.86
CA LEU A 186 -1.35 4.68 -7.92
C LEU A 186 -1.99 6.07 -7.92
N THR A 187 -3.00 6.25 -8.78
CA THR A 187 -3.82 7.46 -8.74
C THR A 187 -4.78 7.40 -7.56
N VAL A 188 -5.30 8.55 -7.12
CA VAL A 188 -6.32 8.62 -6.06
C VAL A 188 -7.52 7.71 -6.37
N GLY A 189 -7.93 7.62 -7.64
CA GLY A 189 -9.01 6.74 -8.08
C GLY A 189 -8.68 5.25 -7.90
N ASP A 190 -7.45 4.84 -8.22
CA ASP A 190 -6.99 3.45 -8.05
C ASP A 190 -6.86 3.08 -6.56
N VAL A 191 -6.40 4.03 -5.74
CA VAL A 191 -6.31 3.83 -4.29
C VAL A 191 -7.71 3.69 -3.69
N LEU A 192 -8.66 4.53 -4.12
CA LEU A 192 -10.04 4.47 -3.65
C LEU A 192 -10.73 3.17 -4.09
N SER A 193 -10.51 2.73 -5.33
CA SER A 193 -11.08 1.46 -5.79
C SER A 193 -10.57 0.30 -4.93
N LYS A 194 -9.27 0.25 -4.64
CA LYS A 194 -8.67 -0.78 -3.77
C LYS A 194 -9.17 -0.71 -2.33
N ALA A 195 -9.32 0.50 -1.78
CA ALA A 195 -9.89 0.70 -0.46
C ALA A 195 -11.37 0.28 -0.38
N SER A 196 -12.10 0.34 -1.49
CA SER A 196 -13.51 -0.05 -1.55
C SER A 196 -13.74 -1.56 -1.65
N GLU A 197 -12.73 -2.34 -2.06
CA GLU A 197 -12.84 -3.79 -2.30
C GLU A 197 -13.06 -4.61 -1.02
N GLN A 198 -12.97 -4.00 0.18
CA GLN A 198 -13.03 -4.63 1.51
C GLN A 198 -11.98 -5.76 1.71
N PRO A 199 -11.42 -5.95 2.92
CA PRO A 199 -10.50 -7.05 3.14
C PRO A 199 -11.26 -8.38 3.04
N PRO A 200 -10.61 -9.48 2.59
CA PRO A 200 -11.19 -10.80 2.70
C PRO A 200 -11.56 -11.08 4.16
N THR A 201 -12.84 -11.32 4.40
CA THR A 201 -13.37 -11.66 5.73
C THR A 201 -13.10 -13.14 6.00
N GLY A 202 -12.23 -13.44 6.97
CA GLY A 202 -12.23 -14.73 7.65
C GLY A 202 -13.41 -14.81 8.63
N ASP A 203 -13.57 -15.94 9.34
CA ASP A 203 -14.64 -16.16 10.35
C ASP A 203 -14.47 -15.30 11.63
N GLU A 204 -14.22 -14.00 11.51
CA GLU A 204 -14.08 -13.09 12.65
C GLU A 204 -15.44 -12.46 12.99
N LYS A 205 -15.90 -12.70 14.23
CA LYS A 205 -17.24 -12.29 14.70
C LYS A 205 -17.41 -10.79 14.95
N ASP A 206 -16.33 -10.02 15.04
CA ASP A 206 -16.35 -8.59 15.36
C ASP A 206 -15.57 -7.79 14.30
N GLN A 207 -16.23 -7.47 13.20
CA GLN A 207 -15.67 -6.68 12.11
C GLN A 207 -16.41 -5.35 11.99
N SER A 208 -15.72 -4.26 12.30
CA SER A 208 -16.11 -2.94 11.80
C SER A 208 -15.33 -2.67 10.52
N PHE A 209 -16.03 -2.32 9.45
CA PHE A 209 -15.44 -1.89 8.18
C PHE A 209 -15.59 -0.37 8.04
N PRO A 210 -14.70 0.31 7.31
CA PRO A 210 -14.95 1.69 6.89
C PRO A 210 -16.27 1.77 6.08
N GLN A 211 -17.01 2.87 6.15
CA GLN A 211 -16.55 4.23 6.43
C GLN A 211 -16.58 4.62 7.92
N TYR A 212 -15.40 4.86 8.52
CA TYR A 212 -15.31 5.39 9.90
C TYR A 212 -15.60 6.90 9.98
N PHE A 213 -15.76 7.55 8.84
CA PHE A 213 -16.24 8.91 8.69
C PHE A 213 -17.65 8.87 8.13
N ASP A 214 -18.64 8.59 8.98
CA ASP A 214 -20.01 8.94 8.63
C ASP A 214 -20.09 10.47 8.63
N MET A 215 -20.22 11.11 7.46
CA MET A 215 -20.43 12.56 7.35
C MET A 215 -21.78 13.02 7.91
N SER A 216 -22.64 12.09 8.37
CA SER A 216 -23.96 12.40 8.96
C SER A 216 -23.88 13.32 10.19
N TRP A 217 -22.71 13.43 10.84
CA TRP A 217 -22.53 14.36 11.96
C TRP A 217 -22.41 15.83 11.53
N PHE A 218 -22.02 16.10 10.27
CA PHE A 218 -21.90 17.46 9.72
C PHE A 218 -23.17 17.95 9.05
N THR A 219 -24.01 17.06 8.54
CA THR A 219 -25.32 17.41 8.02
C THR A 219 -26.32 17.27 9.16
N LEU A 220 -26.50 18.35 9.92
CA LEU A 220 -27.75 18.57 10.64
C LEU A 220 -28.90 18.36 9.64
N ARG A 221 -29.72 17.34 9.87
CA ARG A 221 -31.03 17.22 9.25
C ARG A 221 -31.89 18.38 9.75
N ASP A 222 -32.35 19.22 8.83
CA ASP A 222 -33.64 19.91 8.98
C ASP A 222 -34.79 18.90 8.86
#